data_AF-A0A7Y2EBL4-F1
#
_entry.id   AF-A0A7Y2EBL4-F1
#
_cell.length_a   1.000
_cell.length_b   1.000
_cell.length_c   1.000
_cell.angle_alpha   90.00
_cell.angle_beta   90.00
_cell.angle_gamma   90.00
#
_symmetry.space_group_name_H-M   'P 1'
#
loop_
_entity.id
_entity.type
_entity.pdbx_description
1 polymer ?
#
loop_
_entity_poly.entity_id
_entity_poly.type
_entity_poly.pdbx_seq_one_letter_code
_entity_poly.pdbx_strand_id
1 'polypeptide(L)'
;MTAAVQDMVRGSLDSLVNLDTKLAREICLKDDIVDDYNREMFIVVQEIMEQDPKSIPIVIHFLSVSRHLERIADLATNIAEDVVFMVDGEIIRHQLEDFA
;
A
#
# COMPACT_ATOMS: atom_id res chain seq x y z
N MET A 1 0.85 -4.00 8.39
CA MET A 1 1.44 -3.06 7.40
C MET A 1 2.78 -3.52 6.81
N THR A 2 3.91 -3.51 7.53
CA THR A 2 5.26 -3.73 6.93
C THR A 2 5.39 -5.00 6.10
N ALA A 3 4.91 -6.15 6.59
CA ALA A 3 4.97 -7.41 5.85
C ALA A 3 4.16 -7.35 4.53
N ALA A 4 2.98 -6.74 4.56
CA ALA A 4 2.16 -6.55 3.37
C ALA A 4 2.88 -5.67 2.32
N VAL A 5 3.49 -4.56 2.75
CA VAL A 5 4.29 -3.70 1.87
C VAL A 5 5.49 -4.44 1.27
N GLN A 6 6.20 -5.26 2.06
CA GLN A 6 7.30 -6.07 1.56
C GLN A 6 6.83 -7.10 0.52
N ASP A 7 5.67 -7.71 0.75
CA ASP A 7 5.07 -8.66 -0.20
C ASP A 7 4.59 -7.97 -1.47
N MET A 8 4.06 -6.75 -1.39
CA MET A 8 3.70 -5.94 -2.55
C MET A 8 4.92 -5.57 -3.40
N VAL A 9 6.00 -5.10 -2.77
CA VAL A 9 7.25 -4.77 -3.48
C VAL A 9 7.86 -6.01 -4.13
N ARG A 10 7.88 -7.15 -3.42
CA ARG A 10 8.38 -8.40 -4.01
C ARG A 10 7.52 -8.82 -5.19
N GLY A 11 6.20 -8.85 -5.02
CA GLY A 11 5.29 -9.30 -6.06
C GLY A 11 5.24 -8.38 -7.27
N SER A 12 5.36 -7.06 -7.10
CA SER A 12 5.43 -6.13 -8.23
C SER A 12 6.70 -6.34 -9.06
N LEU A 13 7.86 -6.54 -8.40
CA LEU A 13 9.11 -6.87 -9.09
C LEU A 13 9.08 -8.25 -9.75
N ASP A 14 8.52 -9.26 -9.08
CA ASP A 14 8.37 -10.60 -9.64
C ASP A 14 7.43 -10.59 -10.85
N SER A 15 6.34 -9.82 -10.80
CA SER A 15 5.42 -9.64 -11.94
C SER A 15 6.11 -8.97 -13.12
N LEU A 16 6.96 -7.98 -12.86
CA LEU A 16 7.72 -7.28 -13.88
C LEU A 16 8.75 -8.19 -14.56
N VAL A 17 9.54 -8.92 -13.78
CA VAL A 17 10.59 -9.81 -14.31
C VAL A 17 9.99 -10.94 -15.16
N ASN A 18 8.83 -11.46 -14.76
CA ASN A 18 8.18 -12.59 -15.43
C ASN A 18 7.09 -12.16 -16.43
N LEU A 19 6.81 -10.86 -16.57
CA LEU A 19 5.69 -10.32 -17.34
C LEU A 19 4.34 -10.95 -16.95
N ASP A 20 4.17 -11.23 -15.64
CA ASP A 20 2.99 -11.91 -15.10
C ASP A 20 1.90 -10.89 -14.74
N THR A 21 0.99 -10.66 -15.68
CA THR A 21 -0.11 -9.72 -15.51
C THR A 21 -1.17 -10.19 -14.51
N LYS A 22 -1.21 -11.48 -14.18
CA LYS A 22 -2.10 -12.00 -13.15
C LYS A 22 -1.58 -11.61 -11.77
N LEU A 23 -0.29 -11.86 -11.51
CA LEU A 23 0.35 -11.43 -10.28
C LEU A 23 0.28 -9.91 -10.12
N ALA A 24 0.51 -9.15 -11.20
CA ALA A 24 0.39 -7.70 -11.17
C ALA A 24 -1.00 -7.23 -10.70
N ARG A 25 -2.09 -7.78 -11.27
CA ARG A 25 -3.46 -7.47 -10.83
C ARG A 25 -3.72 -7.86 -9.37
N GLU A 26 -3.17 -8.99 -8.91
CA GLU A 26 -3.25 -9.39 -7.50
C GLU A 26 -2.53 -8.42 -6.56
N ILE A 27 -1.44 -7.78 -7.00
CA ILE A 27 -0.71 -6.78 -6.20
C ILE A 27 -1.51 -5.48 -6.09
N CYS A 28 -2.16 -5.02 -7.17
CA CYS A 28 -3.04 -3.85 -7.11
C CYS A 28 -4.16 -4.04 -6.07
N LEU A 29 -4.76 -5.23 -5.98
CA LEU A 29 -5.80 -5.54 -4.98
C LEU A 29 -5.29 -5.59 -3.53
N LYS A 30 -3.98 -5.69 -3.32
CA LYS A 30 -3.41 -5.71 -1.96
C LYS A 30 -3.21 -4.32 -1.38
N ASP A 31 -3.27 -3.28 -2.20
CA ASP A 31 -3.08 -1.90 -1.76
C ASP A 31 -4.18 -1.48 -0.78
N ASP A 32 -5.43 -1.91 -1.01
CA ASP A 32 -6.56 -1.72 -0.10
C ASP A 32 -6.26 -2.12 1.35
N ILE A 33 -5.49 -3.21 1.53
CA ILE A 33 -5.09 -3.71 2.84
C ILE A 33 -4.09 -2.75 3.51
N VAL A 34 -3.17 -2.15 2.75
CA VAL A 34 -2.22 -1.17 3.26
C VAL A 34 -2.94 0.12 3.64
N ASP A 35 -3.91 0.54 2.84
CA ASP A 35 -4.80 1.66 3.10
C ASP A 35 -5.61 1.49 4.39
N ASP A 36 -6.18 0.29 4.61
CA ASP A 36 -6.86 -0.06 5.85
C ASP A 36 -5.94 0.04 7.06
N TYR A 37 -4.72 -0.50 6.97
CA TYR A 37 -3.73 -0.37 8.05
C TYR A 37 -3.35 1.08 8.32
N ASN A 38 -3.24 1.90 7.27
CA ASN A 38 -2.93 3.31 7.41
C ASN A 38 -4.06 4.04 8.15
N ARG A 39 -5.32 3.78 7.79
CA ARG A 39 -6.51 4.30 8.49
C ARG A 39 -6.54 3.87 9.96
N GLU A 40 -6.30 2.59 10.23
CA GLU A 40 -6.26 2.04 11.60
C GLU A 40 -5.15 2.70 12.44
N MET A 41 -3.98 2.97 11.84
CA MET A 41 -2.88 3.65 12.54
C MET A 41 -3.28 5.04 13.05
N PHE A 42 -4.08 5.79 12.29
CA PHE A 42 -4.57 7.09 12.76
C PHE A 42 -5.47 6.95 13.99
N ILE A 43 -6.34 5.95 14.02
CA ILE A 43 -7.23 5.68 15.15
C ILE A 43 -6.41 5.32 16.39
N VAL A 44 -5.47 4.37 16.25
CA VAL A 44 -4.60 3.94 17.37
C VAL A 44 -3.77 5.09 17.91
N VAL A 45 -3.18 5.92 17.04
CA VAL A 45 -2.40 7.08 17.49
C VAL A 45 -3.28 8.09 18.22
N GLN A 46 -4.50 8.36 17.74
CA GLN A 46 -5.44 9.26 18.43
C GLN A 46 -5.79 8.74 19.83
N GLU A 47 -6.11 7.44 19.96
CA GLU A 47 -6.41 6.83 21.26
C GLU A 47 -5.24 6.96 22.24
N ILE A 48 -3.99 6.76 21.78
CA ILE A 48 -2.81 6.92 22.63
C ILE A 48 -2.62 8.38 23.05
N MET A 49 -2.85 9.33 22.15
CA MET A 49 -2.76 10.76 22.47
C MET A 49 -3.81 11.19 23.51
N GLU A 50 -5.02 10.64 23.45
CA GLU A 50 -6.09 10.89 24.43
C GLU A 50 -5.77 10.29 25.81
N GLN A 51 -5.19 9.09 25.84
CA GLN A 51 -4.85 8.38 27.08
C GLN A 51 -3.61 8.96 27.78
N ASP A 52 -2.57 9.32 27.02
CA ASP A 52 -1.35 9.93 27.54
C ASP A 52 -0.84 11.08 26.64
N PRO A 53 -1.23 12.33 26.92
CA PRO A 53 -0.76 13.49 26.17
C PRO A 53 0.76 13.69 26.17
N LYS A 54 1.50 13.10 27.13
CA LYS A 54 2.98 13.20 27.14
C LYS A 54 3.63 12.36 26.05
N SER A 55 2.91 11.37 25.53
CA SER A 55 3.38 10.49 24.45
C SER A 55 3.34 11.14 23.06
N ILE A 56 2.61 12.26 22.90
CA ILE A 56 2.38 12.98 21.62
C ILE A 56 3.66 13.13 20.77
N PRO A 57 4.81 13.61 21.32
CA PRO A 57 6.02 13.80 20.52
C PRO A 57 6.57 12.50 19.93
N ILE A 58 6.30 11.35 20.55
CA ILE A 58 6.77 10.04 20.10
C ILE A 58 5.78 9.46 19.08
N VAL A 59 4.50 9.44 19.42
CA VAL A 59 3.48 8.75 18.60
C VAL A 59 3.21 9.44 17.26
N ILE A 60 3.49 10.74 17.15
CA ILE A 60 3.40 11.46 15.86
C ILE A 60 4.39 10.90 14.82
N HIS A 61 5.52 10.35 15.26
CA HIS A 61 6.47 9.70 14.35
C HIS A 61 5.92 8.40 13.77
N PHE A 62 4.98 7.72 14.45
CA PHE A 62 4.32 6.53 13.89
C PHE A 62 3.44 6.87 12.69
N LEU A 63 2.78 8.03 12.69
CA LEU A 63 2.05 8.52 11.51
C LEU A 63 2.98 8.75 10.32
N SER A 64 4.20 9.25 10.57
CA SER A 64 5.21 9.42 9.52
C SER A 64 5.69 8.07 8.98
N VAL A 65 5.93 7.08 9.84
CA VAL A 65 6.29 5.72 9.42
C VAL A 65 5.18 5.09 8.58
N SER A 66 3.92 5.18 9.03
CA SER A 66 2.75 4.67 8.30
C SER A 66 2.65 5.29 6.91
N ARG A 67 2.76 6.63 6.81
CA ARG A 67 2.77 7.34 5.54
C ARG A 67 3.88 6.89 4.60
N HIS A 68 5.09 6.65 5.11
CA HIS A 68 6.18 6.16 4.26
C HIS A 68 5.93 4.73 3.76
N LEU A 69 5.28 3.89 4.57
CA LEU A 69 4.93 2.53 4.17
C LEU A 69 3.83 2.52 3.10
N GLU A 70 2.79 3.34 3.26
CA GLU A 70 1.74 3.52 2.24
C GLU A 70 2.34 4.04 0.93
N ARG A 71 3.22 5.05 0.99
CA ARG A 71 3.91 5.55 -0.22
C ARG A 71 4.72 4.47 -0.95
N ILE A 72 5.28 3.50 -0.22
CA ILE A 72 6.00 2.38 -0.84
C ILE A 72 5.01 1.40 -1.50
N ALA A 73 3.85 1.18 -0.88
CA ALA A 73 2.77 0.36 -1.45
C ALA A 73 2.25 0.97 -2.76
N ASP A 74 1.95 2.28 -2.79
CA ASP A 74 1.57 3.01 -4.02
C ASP A 74 2.57 2.76 -5.15
N LEU A 75 3.87 2.86 -4.85
CA LEU A 75 4.92 2.69 -5.85
C LEU A 75 4.96 1.25 -6.36
N ALA A 76 4.68 0.26 -5.51
CA ALA A 76 4.54 -1.13 -5.93
C ALA A 76 3.28 -1.33 -6.81
N THR A 77 2.16 -0.70 -6.47
CA THR A 77 0.94 -0.69 -7.30
C THR A 77 1.21 -0.10 -8.67
N ASN A 78 1.87 1.07 -8.74
CA ASN A 78 2.24 1.71 -10.01
C ASN A 78 3.09 0.78 -10.91
N ILE A 79 4.07 0.07 -10.33
CA ILE A 79 4.87 -0.91 -11.08
C ILE A 79 3.98 -2.02 -11.64
N ALA A 80 3.06 -2.55 -10.83
CA ALA A 80 2.15 -3.61 -11.27
C ALA A 80 1.19 -3.14 -12.37
N GLU A 81 0.63 -1.94 -12.27
CA GLU A 81 -0.20 -1.35 -13.31
C GLU A 81 0.57 -1.19 -14.63
N ASP A 82 1.82 -0.73 -14.56
CA ASP A 82 2.67 -0.58 -15.73
C ASP A 82 3.00 -1.94 -16.37
N VAL A 83 3.11 -3.02 -15.60
CA VAL A 83 3.24 -4.39 -16.13
C VAL A 83 2.00 -4.80 -16.92
N VAL A 84 0.80 -4.57 -16.38
CA VAL A 84 -0.46 -4.89 -17.07
C VAL A 84 -0.55 -4.08 -18.36
N PHE A 85 -0.26 -2.78 -18.31
CA PHE A 85 -0.26 -1.94 -19.51
C PHE A 85 0.77 -2.41 -20.55
N MET A 86 1.99 -2.76 -20.12
CA MET A 86 3.06 -3.18 -21.00
C MET A 86 2.75 -4.48 -21.75
N VAL A 87 2.05 -5.44 -21.12
CA VAL A 87 1.79 -6.76 -21.70
C VAL A 87 0.43 -6.82 -22.39
N ASP A 88 -0.63 -6.33 -21.73
CA ASP A 88 -2.00 -6.45 -22.21
C ASP A 88 -2.46 -5.20 -23.00
N GLY A 89 -1.76 -4.07 -22.88
CA GLY A 89 -2.16 -2.78 -23.48
C GLY A 89 -3.34 -2.11 -22.75
N GLU A 90 -3.73 -2.63 -21.59
CA GLU A 90 -4.88 -2.16 -20.81
C GLU A 90 -4.45 -1.15 -19.74
N ILE A 91 -5.22 -0.07 -19.58
CA ILE A 91 -5.05 0.88 -18.48
C ILE A 91 -6.03 0.49 -17.37
N ILE A 92 -5.50 -0.09 -16.29
CA ILE A 92 -6.29 -0.52 -15.12
C ILE A 92 -6.19 0.45 -13.93
N ARG A 93 -5.48 1.57 -14.10
CA ARG A 93 -5.35 2.64 -13.10
C ARG A 93 -6.72 3.11 -12.60
N HIS A 94 -6.90 3.13 -11.29
CA HIS A 94 -8.13 3.57 -10.59
C HIS A 94 -9.42 2.80 -10.96
N GLN A 95 -9.36 1.72 -11.77
CA GLN A 95 -10.55 0.93 -12.09
C GLN A 95 -10.94 -0.05 -10.98
N LEU A 96 -10.02 -0.34 -10.07
CA LEU A 96 -10.24 -1.29 -8.97
C LEU A 96 -10.88 -0.62 -7.73
N GLU A 97 -10.75 0.70 -7.57
CA GLU A 97 -11.40 1.46 -6.49
C GLU A 97 -12.92 1.62 -6.71
N ASP A 98 -13.39 1.60 -7.97
CA ASP A 98 -14.81 1.83 -8.32
C ASP A 98 -15.74 0.65 -7.96
N PHE A 99 -15.21 -0.49 -7.51
CA PHE A 99 -15.99 -1.69 -7.16
C PHE A 99 -15.95 -2.08 -5.67
N ALA A 100 -15.33 -1.25 -4.82
CA ALA A 100 -15.27 -1.46 -3.36
C ALA A 100 -16.39 -0.70 -2.62
#